data_AF-A0A7T0LMP6-F1
#
_entry.id   AF-A0A7T0LMP6-F1
#
_cell.length_a   1.000
_cell.length_b   1.000
_cell.length_c   1.000
_cell.angle_alpha   90.00
_cell.angle_beta   90.00
_cell.angle_gamma   90.00
#
_symmetry.space_group_name_H-M   'P 1'
#
loop_
_entity.id
_entity.type
_entity.pdbx_description
1 polymer ?
#
loop_
_entity_poly.entity_id
_entity_poly.type
_entity_poly.pdbx_seq_one_letter_code
_entity_poly.pdbx_strand_id
1 'polypeptide(L)' 'MGRTGVCWDNTWAQSFNATPKNERVYQMIYPARDKAINDIASWIELTYNHTRLRSALGYRTPNEVKQEHLSYTKAV' A
#
# COMPACT_ATOMS: atom_id res chain seq x y z
N MET A 1 0.60 1.03 29.39
CA MET A 1 1.75 0.14 29.16
C MET A 1 1.41 -0.86 28.05
N GLY A 2 1.61 -0.50 26.78
CA GLY A 2 1.41 -1.39 25.63
C GLY A 2 2.78 -1.72 25.03
N ARG A 3 3.05 -3.01 24.79
CA ARG A 3 4.35 -3.51 24.28
C ARG A 3 4.87 -2.63 23.14
N THR A 4 6.06 -2.05 23.33
CA THR A 4 6.80 -1.33 22.30
C THR A 4 7.11 -2.28 21.15
N GLY A 5 6.22 -2.34 20.16
CA GLY A 5 6.51 -2.88 18.85
C GLY A 5 7.59 -2.00 18.21
N VAL A 6 8.54 -2.64 17.54
CA VAL A 6 9.66 -2.02 16.85
C VAL A 6 9.15 -0.82 16.05
N CYS A 7 9.60 0.41 16.38
CA CYS A 7 9.03 1.63 15.82
C CYS A 7 9.07 1.68 14.28
N TRP A 8 9.97 0.91 13.67
CA TRP A 8 10.13 0.76 12.23
C TRP A 8 8.95 0.07 11.54
N ASP A 9 8.34 -0.96 12.14
CA ASP A 9 7.20 -1.69 11.54
C ASP A 9 5.96 -0.79 11.39
N ASN A 10 5.66 -0.01 12.42
CA ASN A 10 4.53 0.92 12.36
C ASN A 10 4.82 2.14 11.46
N THR A 11 6.08 2.52 11.25
CA THR A 11 6.43 3.67 10.41
C THR A 11 6.10 3.41 8.94
N TRP A 12 6.35 2.20 8.45
CA TRP A 12 6.01 1.82 7.08
C TRP A 12 4.49 1.72 6.86
N ALA A 13 3.76 1.17 7.84
CA ALA A 13 2.31 1.12 7.83
C ALA A 13 1.67 2.53 7.88
N GLN A 14 2.21 3.42 8.72
CA GLN A 14 1.74 4.80 8.81
C GLN A 14 1.95 5.59 7.51
N SER A 15 3.15 5.49 6.92
CA SER A 15 3.45 6.15 5.64
C SER A 15 2.61 5.63 4.49
N PHE A 16 2.37 4.31 4.42
CA PHE A 16 1.44 3.72 3.46
C PHE A 16 0.01 4.24 3.69
N ASN A 17 -0.51 4.18 4.92
CA ASN A 17 -1.89 4.55 5.23
C ASN A 17 -2.18 6.05 5.04
N ALA A 18 -1.16 6.92 5.05
CA ALA A 18 -1.31 8.33 4.75
C ALA A 18 -1.64 8.58 3.26
N THR A 19 -1.11 7.76 2.36
CA THR A 19 -1.29 7.95 0.90
C THR A 19 -2.74 7.83 0.43
N PRO A 20 -3.47 6.72 0.65
CA PRO A 20 -4.85 6.61 0.19
C PRO A 20 -5.77 7.59 0.92
N LYS A 21 -5.44 7.98 2.16
CA LYS A 21 -6.20 9.03 2.86
C LYS A 21 -6.12 10.36 2.11
N ASN A 22 -4.91 10.79 1.75
CA ASN A 22 -4.64 12.04 1.04
C ASN A 22 -5.15 12.05 -0.40
N GLU A 23 -4.94 10.96 -1.15
CA GLU A 23 -5.20 10.93 -2.59
C GLU A 23 -6.62 10.49 -2.94
N ARG A 24 -7.32 9.80 -2.03
CA ARG A 24 -8.69 9.30 -2.26
C ARG A 24 -9.67 9.79 -1.22
N VAL A 25 -9.45 9.42 0.04
CA VAL A 25 -10.47 9.61 1.10
C VAL A 25 -10.83 11.08 1.31
N TYR A 26 -9.87 12.00 1.25
CA TYR A 26 -10.16 13.42 1.39
C TYR A 26 -10.89 14.04 0.19
N GLN A 27 -10.88 13.39 -0.98
CA GLN A 27 -11.52 13.89 -2.21
C GLN A 27 -12.91 13.28 -2.46
N MET A 28 -13.31 12.28 -1.68
CA MET A 28 -14.54 11.52 -1.87
C MET A 28 -15.41 11.49 -0.61
N ILE A 29 -16.72 11.66 -0.80
CA ILE A 29 -17.72 11.39 0.24
C ILE A 29 -18.31 10.01 -0.03
N TYR A 30 -18.03 9.06 0.86
CA TYR A 30 -18.56 7.71 0.74
C TYR A 30 -19.92 7.58 1.43
N PRO A 31 -20.95 7.07 0.75
CA PRO A 31 -22.28 6.88 1.34
C PRO A 31 -22.31 5.71 2.34
N ALA A 32 -21.36 4.78 2.26
CA ALA A 32 -21.27 3.62 3.12
C ALA A 32 -19.82 3.16 3.28
N ARG A 33 -19.53 2.53 4.43
CA ARG A 33 -18.19 1.99 4.74
C ARG A 33 -17.74 0.92 3.74
N ASP A 34 -18.65 0.05 3.30
CA ASP A 34 -18.34 -0.99 2.30
C ASP A 34 -17.88 -0.40 0.97
N LYS A 35 -18.51 0.69 0.52
CA LYS A 35 -18.11 1.39 -0.71
C LYS A 35 -16.71 2.01 -0.59
N ALA A 36 -16.39 2.57 0.58
CA ALA A 36 -15.04 3.08 0.84
C ALA A 36 -13.99 1.96 0.80
N ILE A 37 -14.29 0.81 1.42
CA ILE A 37 -13.38 -0.34 1.43
C ILE A 37 -13.11 -0.83 0.01
N ASN A 38 -14.17 -1.03 -0.79
CA ASN A 38 -14.04 -1.50 -2.16
C ASN A 38 -13.29 -0.51 -3.07
N ASP A 39 -13.57 0.80 -2.95
CA ASP A 39 -12.86 1.83 -3.71
C ASP A 39 -11.38 1.89 -3.34
N ILE A 40 -11.05 1.90 -2.05
CA ILE A 40 -9.66 1.93 -1.57
C ILE A 40 -8.92 0.66 -2.00
N ALA A 41 -9.54 -0.52 -1.87
CA ALA A 41 -8.94 -1.78 -2.29
C ALA A 41 -8.63 -1.78 -3.79
N SER A 42 -9.62 -1.40 -4.61
CA SER A 42 -9.47 -1.28 -6.07
C SER A 42 -8.38 -0.27 -6.44
N TRP A 43 -8.31 0.87 -5.75
CA TRP A 43 -7.26 1.86 -5.97
C TRP A 43 -5.87 1.34 -5.60
N ILE A 44 -5.74 0.60 -4.49
CA ILE A 44 -4.47 -0.04 -4.10
C ILE A 44 -4.02 -1.03 -5.18
N GLU A 45 -4.92 -1.90 -5.63
CA GLU A 45 -4.60 -2.95 -6.59
C GLU A 45 -4.28 -2.38 -7.96
N LEU A 46 -5.13 -1.52 -8.51
CA LEU A 46 -5.05 -1.08 -9.91
C LEU A 46 -4.15 0.14 -10.11
N THR A 47 -4.07 1.03 -9.11
CA THR A 47 -3.28 2.27 -9.23
C THR A 47 -2.00 2.16 -8.43
N TYR A 48 -2.09 2.06 -7.10
CA TYR A 48 -0.92 2.17 -6.24
C TYR A 48 0.16 1.14 -6.57
N ASN A 49 -0.23 -0.14 -6.67
CA ASN A 49 0.73 -1.23 -6.91
C ASN A 49 1.38 -1.17 -8.30
N HIS A 50 0.71 -0.57 -9.30
CA HIS A 50 1.19 -0.51 -10.68
C HIS A 50 1.92 0.78 -11.04
N THR A 51 1.61 1.91 -10.40
CA THR A 51 2.12 3.22 -10.85
C THR A 51 3.02 3.90 -9.83
N ARG A 52 2.90 3.57 -8.54
CA ARG A 52 3.64 4.30 -7.50
C ARG A 52 5.05 3.76 -7.36
N LEU A 53 6.03 4.57 -7.74
CA LEU A 53 7.44 4.28 -7.47
C LEU A 53 7.75 4.58 -6.00
N ARG A 54 8.50 3.67 -5.36
CA ARG A 54 8.90 3.84 -3.96
C ARG A 54 10.42 3.82 -3.86
N SER A 55 11.00 4.87 -3.28
CA SER A 55 12.47 4.97 -3.11
C SER A 55 13.03 3.80 -2.31
N ALA A 56 12.30 3.34 -1.30
CA ALA A 56 12.64 2.14 -0.52
C ALA A 56 12.69 0.84 -1.35
N LEU A 57 12.08 0.82 -2.55
CA LEU A 57 12.09 -0.29 -3.50
C LEU A 57 13.07 -0.08 -4.67
N GLY A 58 13.95 0.92 -4.55
CA GLY A 58 14.87 1.29 -5.64
C GLY A 58 14.16 1.99 -6.80
N TYR A 59 13.15 2.82 -6.50
CA TYR A 59 12.30 3.48 -7.51
C TYR A 59 11.58 2.50 -8.45
N ARG A 60 11.22 1.33 -7.91
CA ARG A 60 10.37 0.35 -8.57
C ARG A 60 8.96 0.38 -7.97
N THR A 61 8.01 -0.14 -8.72
CA THR A 61 6.64 -0.34 -8.28
C THR A 61 6.55 -1.53 -7.33
N PRO A 62 5.59 -1.55 -6.39
CA PRO A 62 5.34 -2.71 -5.55
C PRO A 62 5.09 -3.99 -6.35
N ASN A 63 4.43 -3.90 -7.50
CA ASN A 63 4.12 -5.05 -8.32
C ASN A 63 5.36 -5.65 -9.00
N GLU A 64 6.28 -4.83 -9.49
CA GLU A 64 7.57 -5.31 -10.06
C GLU A 64 8.38 -6.07 -9.03
N VAL A 65 8.53 -5.53 -7.81
CA VAL A 65 9.25 -6.21 -6.73
C VAL A 65 8.56 -7.51 -6.31
N LYS A 66 7.22 -7.52 -6.26
CA LYS A 66 6.45 -8.73 -5.95
C LYS A 66 6.64 -9.81 -7.04
N GLN A 67 6.62 -9.43 -8.31
CA GLN A 67 6.83 -10.34 -9.44
C GLN A 67 8.24 -10.94 -9.43
N GLU A 68 9.25 -10.12 -9.17
CA GLU A 68 10.64 -10.55 -8.98
C GLU A 68 10.76 -11.53 -7.79
N HIS A 69 10.16 -11.23 -6.66
CA HIS A 69 10.17 -12.15 -5.51
C HIS A 69 9.47 -13.49 -5.82
N LEU A 70 8.35 -13.44 -6.55
CA LEU A 70 7.61 -14.63 -6.98
C LEU A 70 8.41 -15.48 -7.97
N SER A 71 9.18 -14.89 -8.88
CA SER A 71 10.02 -15.64 -9.81
C SER A 71 11.16 -16.37 -9.08
N TYR A 72 11.78 -15.73 -8.08
CA TYR A 72 12.76 -16.39 -7.22
C TYR A 72 12.15 -17.54 -6.41
N THR A 73 10.97 -17.34 -5.85
CA THR A 73 10.31 -18.38 -5.02
C THR A 73 9.85 -19.57 -5.85
N LYS A 74 9.45 -19.36 -7.11
CA LYS A 74 9.05 -20.43 -8.04
C LYS A 74 10.22 -21.19 -8.66
N ALA A 75 11.43 -20.61 -8.60
CA ALA A 75 12.64 -21.22 -9.12
C ALA A 75 13.37 -22.11 -8.08
N VAL A 76 12.87 -22.16 -6.84
CA VAL A 76 13.31 -23.03 -5.74
C VAL A 76 12.34 -24.18 -5.57
#